data_AF-A0A3N0A5D5-F1
#
_entry.id   AF-A0A3N0A5D5-F1
#
_cell.length_a   1.000
_cell.length_b   1.000
_cell.length_c   1.000
_cell.angle_alpha   90.00
_cell.angle_beta   90.00
_cell.angle_gamma   90.00
#
_symmetry.space_group_name_H-M   'P 1'
#
loop_
_entity.id
_entity.type
_entity.pdbx_description
1 polymer ?
#
loop_
_entity_poly.entity_id
_entity_poly.type
_entity_poly.pdbx_seq_one_letter_code
_entity_poly.pdbx_strand_id
1 'polypeptide(L)'
;MAALEQAIADGDAEAAKENFHAAMMIFKEISGKEWQDRPSNVGNDGSDGLSGLLARMQAYADNLELVAKKNSVTVDFAGLDRLFARASQQVADGQSDAALKTIHEAKETIKMINKEIRGEVSEHGSKRSLAYAAKYIERLDGMIEESKERGAADQTVAQLRADLDTARETLEMIKQHVKDGKPHDAGELLRDLAKQLRSIKAALGS
;
A
#
# COMPACT_ATOMS: atom_id res chain seq x y z
N MET A 1 -2.60 -2.16 -7.35
CA MET A 1 -3.85 -1.37 -7.21
C MET A 1 -4.96 -1.91 -8.10
N ALA A 2 -4.74 -2.14 -9.41
CA ALA A 2 -5.78 -2.69 -10.31
C ALA A 2 -6.44 -4.01 -9.84
N ALA A 3 -5.70 -4.90 -9.18
CA ALA A 3 -6.24 -6.18 -8.72
C ALA A 3 -7.30 -6.05 -7.60
N LEU A 4 -7.18 -5.05 -6.72
CA LEU A 4 -8.16 -4.80 -5.66
C LEU A 4 -9.46 -4.21 -6.22
N GLU A 5 -9.32 -3.24 -7.11
CA GLU A 5 -10.45 -2.61 -7.81
C GLU A 5 -11.24 -3.66 -8.60
N GLN A 6 -10.54 -4.55 -9.30
CA GLN A 6 -11.15 -5.66 -10.03
C GLN A 6 -11.88 -6.64 -9.10
N ALA A 7 -11.28 -7.02 -7.97
CA ALA A 7 -11.92 -7.90 -7.00
C ALA A 7 -13.22 -7.30 -6.43
N ILE A 8 -13.26 -5.99 -6.18
CA ILE A 8 -14.48 -5.27 -5.76
C ILE A 8 -15.53 -5.31 -6.86
N ALA A 9 -15.15 -5.08 -8.11
CA ALA A 9 -16.04 -5.12 -9.27
C ALA A 9 -16.68 -6.51 -9.49
N ASP A 10 -15.88 -7.54 -9.26
CA ASP A 10 -16.27 -8.94 -9.44
C ASP A 10 -16.99 -9.50 -8.20
N GLY A 11 -17.00 -8.76 -7.09
CA GLY A 11 -17.56 -9.22 -5.82
C GLY A 11 -16.76 -10.36 -5.19
N ASP A 12 -15.47 -10.48 -5.55
CA ASP A 12 -14.57 -11.48 -4.98
C ASP A 12 -14.07 -11.01 -3.63
N ALA A 13 -14.78 -11.44 -2.59
CA ALA A 13 -14.54 -11.03 -1.22
C ALA A 13 -13.18 -11.50 -0.67
N GLU A 14 -12.72 -12.70 -1.06
CA GLU A 14 -11.42 -13.19 -0.63
C GLU A 14 -10.31 -12.43 -1.31
N ALA A 15 -10.41 -12.24 -2.64
CA ALA A 15 -9.41 -11.50 -3.38
C ALA A 15 -9.36 -10.02 -2.96
N ALA A 16 -10.50 -9.39 -2.67
CA ALA A 16 -10.54 -8.01 -2.19
C ALA A 16 -9.83 -7.87 -0.84
N LYS A 17 -10.14 -8.76 0.11
CA LYS A 17 -9.46 -8.80 1.41
C LYS A 17 -7.97 -9.08 1.26
N GLU A 18 -7.58 -10.06 0.46
CA GLU A 18 -6.18 -10.45 0.28
C GLU A 18 -5.36 -9.34 -0.38
N ASN A 19 -5.88 -8.67 -1.41
CA ASN A 19 -5.18 -7.57 -2.07
C ASN A 19 -5.07 -6.33 -1.18
N PHE A 20 -6.10 -6.03 -0.40
CA PHE A 20 -6.04 -4.94 0.59
C PHE A 20 -5.09 -5.28 1.74
N HIS A 21 -5.16 -6.50 2.26
CA HIS A 21 -4.25 -7.01 3.27
C HIS A 21 -2.81 -7.03 2.76
N ALA A 22 -2.56 -7.41 1.51
CA ALA A 22 -1.23 -7.34 0.90
C ALA A 22 -0.71 -5.89 0.86
N ALA A 23 -1.55 -4.92 0.49
CA ALA A 23 -1.19 -3.51 0.53
C ALA A 23 -0.89 -3.01 1.97
N MET A 24 -1.67 -3.45 2.96
CA MET A 24 -1.47 -3.10 4.37
C MET A 24 -0.36 -3.92 5.06
N MET A 25 -0.05 -5.11 4.55
CA MET A 25 1.07 -5.96 4.99
C MET A 25 2.37 -5.46 4.42
N ILE A 26 2.37 -4.94 3.19
CA ILE A 26 3.45 -4.09 2.69
C ILE A 26 3.65 -2.99 3.72
N PHE A 27 2.64 -2.21 4.11
CA PHE A 27 2.78 -1.21 5.21
C PHE A 27 3.29 -1.78 6.55
N LYS A 28 2.83 -2.97 7.00
CA LYS A 28 3.23 -3.58 8.29
C LYS A 28 4.64 -4.18 8.28
N GLU A 29 4.99 -4.97 7.28
CA GLU A 29 6.29 -5.63 7.11
C GLU A 29 7.41 -4.58 7.00
N ILE A 30 7.05 -3.45 6.44
CA ILE A 30 7.83 -2.23 6.31
C ILE A 30 8.08 -1.53 7.63
N SER A 31 7.05 -1.46 8.47
CA SER A 31 7.13 -0.86 9.81
C SER A 31 7.82 -1.79 10.81
N GLY A 32 7.86 -3.10 10.52
CA GLY A 32 8.43 -4.13 11.39
C GLY A 32 9.83 -4.63 10.98
N LYS A 33 10.24 -4.47 9.72
CA LYS A 33 11.62 -4.76 9.29
C LYS A 33 12.50 -3.55 9.59
N GLU A 34 12.84 -3.37 10.86
CA GLU A 34 14.16 -2.86 11.18
C GLU A 34 15.18 -3.73 10.44
N TRP A 35 16.08 -3.09 9.69
CA TRP A 35 17.31 -3.75 9.23
C TRP A 35 17.92 -4.43 10.46
N GLN A 36 17.88 -5.77 10.51
CA GLN A 36 18.46 -6.53 11.62
C GLN A 36 19.88 -6.04 11.84
N ASP A 37 20.09 -5.43 13.01
CA ASP A 37 21.40 -5.05 13.49
C ASP A 37 22.20 -6.34 13.71
N ARG A 38 23.22 -6.51 12.87
CA ARG A 38 24.39 -7.27 13.27
C ARG A 38 25.64 -6.59 12.71
N PRO A 39 26.30 -5.72 13.49
CA PRO A 39 27.74 -5.58 13.37
C PRO A 39 28.38 -6.81 14.03
N SER A 40 28.23 -7.99 13.43
CA SER A 40 28.92 -9.19 13.93
C SER A 40 30.31 -9.24 13.32
N ASN A 41 31.28 -8.83 14.14
CA ASN A 41 32.71 -9.08 14.06
C ASN A 41 33.40 -8.86 12.71
N VAL A 42 34.25 -7.84 12.70
CA VAL A 42 35.43 -7.74 11.83
C VAL A 42 36.26 -9.01 12.02
N GLY A 43 36.08 -9.98 11.12
CA GLY A 43 36.66 -11.31 11.19
C GLY A 43 36.74 -11.95 9.81
N ASN A 44 37.60 -11.39 8.97
CA ASN A 44 38.43 -12.07 7.96
C ASN A 44 37.88 -13.38 7.33
N ASP A 45 37.02 -13.26 6.30
CA ASP A 45 37.18 -13.96 5.01
C ASP A 45 36.23 -13.39 3.94
N GLY A 46 36.75 -13.09 2.74
CA GLY A 46 35.99 -13.00 1.48
C GLY A 46 35.24 -11.70 1.12
N SER A 47 35.95 -10.68 0.63
CA SER A 47 35.49 -9.75 -0.42
C SER A 47 34.13 -9.02 -0.31
N ASP A 48 33.84 -8.30 0.77
CA ASP A 48 32.92 -7.14 0.70
C ASP A 48 33.20 -6.14 1.84
N GLY A 49 34.26 -5.35 1.67
CA GLY A 49 34.56 -4.21 2.56
C GLY A 49 33.52 -3.09 2.46
N LEU A 50 33.86 -1.90 2.96
CA LEU A 50 32.97 -0.73 2.93
C LEU A 50 32.41 -0.43 1.53
N SER A 51 33.19 -0.70 0.47
CA SER A 51 32.74 -0.61 -0.93
C SER A 51 31.57 -1.54 -1.26
N GLY A 52 31.62 -2.79 -0.79
CA GLY A 52 30.56 -3.78 -1.04
C GLY A 52 29.27 -3.46 -0.30
N LEU A 53 29.39 -3.00 0.95
CA LEU A 53 28.25 -2.49 1.71
C LEU A 53 27.61 -1.29 1.02
N LEU A 54 28.42 -0.35 0.54
CA LEU A 54 27.96 0.84 -0.17
C LEU A 54 27.21 0.48 -1.46
N ALA A 55 27.75 -0.43 -2.27
CA ALA A 55 27.11 -0.89 -3.50
C ALA A 55 25.74 -1.54 -3.23
N ARG A 56 25.60 -2.34 -2.17
CA ARG A 56 24.30 -2.91 -1.77
C ARG A 56 23.30 -1.84 -1.35
N MET A 57 23.75 -0.82 -0.62
CA MET A 57 22.88 0.27 -0.19
C MET A 57 22.40 1.12 -1.37
N GLN A 58 23.27 1.36 -2.36
CA GLN A 58 22.91 2.05 -3.62
C GLN A 58 21.87 1.24 -4.39
N ALA A 59 22.10 -0.05 -4.62
CA ALA A 59 21.13 -0.91 -5.31
C ALA A 59 19.77 -0.96 -4.60
N TYR A 60 19.76 -0.90 -3.25
CA TYR A 60 18.52 -0.79 -2.49
C TYR A 60 17.82 0.56 -2.71
N ALA A 61 18.56 1.66 -2.69
CA ALA A 61 18.05 3.00 -2.94
C ALA A 61 17.46 3.14 -4.36
N ASP A 62 18.14 2.60 -5.38
CA ASP A 62 17.66 2.57 -6.77
C ASP A 62 16.33 1.83 -6.89
N ASN A 63 16.18 0.71 -6.17
CA ASN A 63 14.92 -0.02 -6.12
C ASN A 63 13.81 0.80 -5.44
N LEU A 64 14.12 1.54 -4.37
CA LEU A 64 13.16 2.45 -3.74
C LEU A 64 12.72 3.55 -4.70
N GLU A 65 13.64 4.14 -5.45
CA GLU A 65 13.33 5.15 -6.45
C GLU A 65 12.42 4.59 -7.55
N LEU A 66 12.70 3.36 -8.02
CA LEU A 66 11.84 2.66 -8.98
C LEU A 66 10.41 2.44 -8.43
N VAL A 67 10.31 2.01 -7.17
CA VAL A 67 9.01 1.83 -6.49
C VAL A 67 8.26 3.16 -6.36
N ALA A 68 8.95 4.24 -5.99
CA ALA A 68 8.36 5.58 -5.91
C ALA A 68 7.82 6.03 -7.28
N LYS A 69 8.64 5.93 -8.34
CA LYS A 69 8.26 6.25 -9.73
C LYS A 69 7.05 5.44 -10.19
N LYS A 70 7.06 4.11 -9.97
CA LYS A 70 5.99 3.19 -10.36
C LYS A 70 4.65 3.53 -9.70
N ASN A 71 4.68 4.07 -8.48
CA ASN A 71 3.49 4.43 -7.74
C ASN A 71 3.20 5.94 -7.74
N SER A 72 3.93 6.71 -8.56
CA SER A 72 3.80 8.17 -8.67
C SER A 72 3.95 8.90 -7.32
N VAL A 73 4.81 8.40 -6.45
CA VAL A 73 5.18 9.05 -5.20
C VAL A 73 6.40 9.93 -5.44
N THR A 74 6.33 11.18 -4.99
CA THR A 74 7.44 12.14 -5.10
C THR A 74 8.27 12.08 -3.83
N VAL A 75 9.53 11.64 -3.94
CA VAL A 75 10.50 11.63 -2.83
C VAL A 75 11.83 12.17 -3.34
N ASP A 76 12.49 12.98 -2.52
CA ASP A 76 13.81 13.54 -2.85
C ASP A 76 14.94 12.60 -2.40
N PHE A 77 15.71 12.09 -3.36
CA PHE A 77 16.87 11.23 -3.13
C PHE A 77 18.20 12.02 -3.10
N ALA A 78 18.20 13.32 -3.41
CA ALA A 78 19.42 14.11 -3.57
C ALA A 78 20.29 14.15 -2.30
N GLY A 79 19.67 14.10 -1.12
CA GLY A 79 20.40 13.98 0.15
C GLY A 79 21.14 12.66 0.29
N LEU A 80 20.51 11.56 -0.15
CA LEU A 80 21.10 10.23 -0.12
C LEU A 80 22.22 10.07 -1.16
N ASP A 81 22.05 10.64 -2.35
CA ASP A 81 23.09 10.66 -3.39
C ASP A 81 24.39 11.32 -2.91
N ARG A 82 24.26 12.45 -2.19
CA ARG A 82 25.41 13.14 -1.58
C ARG A 82 26.11 12.29 -0.53
N LEU A 83 25.35 11.55 0.29
CA LEU A 83 25.91 10.65 1.29
C LEU A 83 26.67 9.49 0.62
N PHE A 84 26.14 8.92 -0.46
CA PHE A 84 26.82 7.87 -1.22
C PHE A 84 28.09 8.37 -1.91
N ALA A 85 28.06 9.55 -2.52
CA ALA A 85 29.26 10.15 -3.12
C ALA A 85 30.35 10.38 -2.06
N ARG A 86 29.97 10.92 -0.90
CA ARG A 86 30.89 11.15 0.22
C ARG A 86 31.49 9.85 0.77
N ALA A 87 30.65 8.84 1.02
CA ALA A 87 31.10 7.54 1.50
C ALA A 87 32.05 6.87 0.49
N SER A 88 31.73 6.94 -0.81
CA SER A 88 32.59 6.41 -1.87
C SER A 88 33.99 7.03 -1.84
N GLN A 89 34.05 8.36 -1.70
CA GLN A 89 35.30 9.10 -1.63
C GLN A 89 36.11 8.72 -0.37
N GLN A 90 35.45 8.67 0.80
CA GLN A 90 36.13 8.30 2.05
C GLN A 90 36.69 6.87 2.02
N VAL A 91 36.00 5.94 1.35
CA VAL A 91 36.51 4.58 1.15
C VAL A 91 37.72 4.58 0.21
N ALA A 92 37.68 5.35 -0.88
CA ALA A 92 38.81 5.50 -1.80
C ALA A 92 40.04 6.13 -1.13
N ASP A 93 39.82 7.07 -0.20
CA ASP A 93 40.87 7.76 0.56
C ASP A 93 41.37 6.97 1.78
N GLY A 94 40.86 5.76 2.01
CA GLY A 94 41.24 4.92 3.17
C GLY A 94 40.73 5.46 4.52
N GLN A 95 39.79 6.39 4.52
CA GLN A 95 39.21 7.02 5.71
C GLN A 95 38.09 6.15 6.31
N SER A 96 38.43 4.95 6.76
CA SER A 96 37.47 3.92 7.19
C SER A 96 36.47 4.39 8.26
N ASP A 97 36.91 5.12 9.30
CA ASP A 97 36.03 5.59 10.37
C ASP A 97 35.03 6.66 9.88
N ALA A 98 35.51 7.56 9.02
CA ALA A 98 34.67 8.60 8.42
C ALA A 98 33.64 7.98 7.45
N ALA A 99 34.07 7.01 6.66
CA ALA A 99 33.21 6.23 5.77
C ALA A 99 32.12 5.48 6.54
N LEU A 100 32.48 4.81 7.64
CA LEU A 100 31.51 4.11 8.50
C LEU A 100 30.43 5.06 9.05
N LYS A 101 30.82 6.25 9.49
CA LYS A 101 29.87 7.25 9.97
C LYS A 101 28.91 7.71 8.86
N THR A 102 29.44 8.04 7.67
CA THR A 102 28.63 8.48 6.54
C THR A 102 27.72 7.36 6.01
N ILE A 103 28.17 6.10 6.04
CA ILE A 103 27.34 4.92 5.73
C ILE A 103 26.19 4.79 6.74
N HIS A 104 26.43 5.03 8.03
CA HIS A 104 25.37 5.01 9.04
C HIS A 104 24.33 6.11 8.79
N GLU A 105 24.77 7.33 8.46
CA GLU A 105 23.87 8.43 8.07
C GLU A 105 23.04 8.05 6.83
N ALA A 106 23.66 7.47 5.80
CA ALA A 106 22.95 6.98 4.61
C ALA A 106 21.91 5.90 4.96
N LYS A 107 22.21 5.00 5.90
CA LYS A 107 21.28 3.95 6.37
C LYS A 107 20.03 4.58 6.99
N GLU A 108 20.20 5.59 7.85
CA GLU A 108 19.08 6.28 8.47
C GLU A 108 18.25 7.10 7.45
N THR A 109 18.90 7.75 6.49
CA THR A 109 18.20 8.42 5.39
C THR A 109 17.40 7.45 4.52
N ILE A 110 17.98 6.29 4.16
CA ILE A 110 17.27 5.21 3.46
C ILE A 110 16.04 4.78 4.25
N LYS A 111 16.15 4.58 5.57
CA LYS A 111 15.01 4.21 6.41
C LYS A 111 13.89 5.25 6.35
N MET A 112 14.22 6.54 6.40
CA MET A 112 13.24 7.62 6.33
C MET A 112 12.54 7.67 4.96
N ILE A 113 13.30 7.69 3.86
CA ILE A 113 12.79 7.68 2.48
C ILE A 113 11.85 6.48 2.28
N ASN A 114 12.30 5.32 2.73
CA ASN A 114 11.53 4.09 2.64
C ASN A 114 10.21 4.21 3.41
N LYS A 115 10.21 4.76 4.62
CA LYS A 115 8.99 5.00 5.40
C LYS A 115 8.03 5.95 4.68
N GLU A 116 8.54 7.03 4.10
CA GLU A 116 7.76 8.01 3.34
C GLU A 116 7.08 7.39 2.11
N ILE A 117 7.86 6.73 1.24
CA ILE A 117 7.33 6.03 0.04
C ILE A 117 6.18 5.12 0.43
N ARG A 118 6.35 4.37 1.51
CA ARG A 118 5.40 3.34 1.90
C ARG A 118 4.13 3.92 2.52
N GLY A 119 4.24 5.02 3.27
CA GLY A 119 3.08 5.78 3.75
C GLY A 119 2.25 6.28 2.57
N GLU A 120 2.90 6.94 1.61
CA GLU A 120 2.25 7.50 0.42
C GLU A 120 1.63 6.42 -0.48
N VAL A 121 2.34 5.31 -0.74
CA VAL A 121 1.80 4.18 -1.53
C VAL A 121 0.58 3.54 -0.86
N SER A 122 0.62 3.37 0.46
CA SER A 122 -0.51 2.81 1.22
C SER A 122 -1.70 3.76 1.20
N GLU A 123 -1.48 5.05 1.42
CA GLU A 123 -2.51 6.07 1.43
C GLU A 123 -3.16 6.26 0.06
N HIS A 124 -2.36 6.35 -1.00
CA HIS A 124 -2.85 6.45 -2.38
C HIS A 124 -3.60 5.19 -2.81
N GLY A 125 -3.10 4.00 -2.47
CA GLY A 125 -3.76 2.73 -2.78
C GLY A 125 -5.11 2.58 -2.09
N SER A 126 -5.18 2.94 -0.81
CA SER A 126 -6.41 2.91 -0.02
C SER A 126 -7.42 3.94 -0.54
N LYS A 127 -7.02 5.20 -0.73
CA LYS A 127 -7.88 6.25 -1.27
C LYS A 127 -8.49 5.89 -2.63
N ARG A 128 -7.69 5.36 -3.56
CA ARG A 128 -8.17 4.94 -4.88
C ARG A 128 -9.19 3.81 -4.80
N SER A 129 -8.91 2.80 -3.99
CA SER A 129 -9.79 1.63 -3.82
C SER A 129 -11.12 2.02 -3.15
N LEU A 130 -11.08 2.90 -2.15
CA LEU A 130 -12.27 3.42 -1.49
C LEU A 130 -13.10 4.33 -2.42
N ALA A 131 -12.44 5.13 -3.26
CA ALA A 131 -13.11 5.92 -4.29
C ALA A 131 -13.76 5.02 -5.36
N TYR A 132 -13.11 3.91 -5.73
CA TYR A 132 -13.68 2.93 -6.64
C TYR A 132 -14.94 2.28 -6.05
N ALA A 133 -14.87 1.80 -4.80
CA ALA A 133 -16.01 1.22 -4.11
C ALA A 133 -17.20 2.21 -4.03
N ALA A 134 -16.93 3.49 -3.74
CA ALA A 134 -17.95 4.54 -3.74
C ALA A 134 -18.62 4.69 -5.12
N LYS A 135 -17.83 4.80 -6.20
CA LYS A 135 -18.35 4.86 -7.56
C LYS A 135 -19.13 3.62 -7.96
N TYR A 136 -18.73 2.46 -7.46
CA TYR A 136 -19.44 1.21 -7.73
C TYR A 136 -20.79 1.15 -7.04
N ILE A 137 -20.89 1.63 -5.79
CA ILE A 137 -22.17 1.83 -5.09
C ILE A 137 -23.07 2.78 -5.87
N GLU A 138 -22.57 3.92 -6.36
CA GLU A 138 -23.34 4.86 -7.20
C GLU A 138 -23.85 4.19 -8.47
N ARG A 139 -23.03 3.34 -9.10
CA ARG A 139 -23.46 2.57 -10.28
C ARG A 139 -24.59 1.59 -9.95
N LEU A 140 -24.51 0.89 -8.82
CA LEU A 140 -25.58 -0.01 -8.38
C LEU A 140 -26.87 0.77 -8.07
N ASP A 141 -26.76 1.95 -7.47
CA ASP A 141 -27.91 2.85 -7.23
C ASP A 141 -28.64 3.20 -8.54
N GLY A 142 -27.87 3.59 -9.58
CA GLY A 142 -28.41 3.84 -10.91
C GLY A 142 -29.11 2.62 -11.50
N MET A 143 -28.54 1.42 -11.35
CA MET A 143 -29.16 0.17 -11.80
C MET A 143 -30.46 -0.15 -11.05
N ILE A 144 -30.55 0.17 -9.76
CA ILE A 144 -31.79 0.01 -8.97
C ILE A 144 -32.88 0.94 -9.52
N GLU A 145 -32.55 2.19 -9.83
CA GLU A 145 -33.53 3.13 -10.40
C GLU A 145 -33.98 2.69 -11.80
N GLU A 146 -33.05 2.24 -12.66
CA GLU A 146 -33.41 1.65 -13.96
C GLU A 146 -34.33 0.43 -13.81
N SER A 147 -34.08 -0.44 -12.84
CA SER A 147 -34.91 -1.62 -12.57
C SER A 147 -36.33 -1.24 -12.15
N LYS A 148 -36.45 -0.23 -11.28
CA LYS A 148 -37.73 0.36 -10.88
C LYS A 148 -38.49 0.95 -12.08
N GLU A 149 -37.82 1.71 -12.95
CA GLU A 149 -38.42 2.27 -14.17
C GLU A 149 -38.91 1.17 -15.14
N ARG A 150 -38.25 0.01 -15.15
CA ARG A 150 -38.66 -1.17 -15.92
C ARG A 150 -39.78 -1.98 -15.27
N GLY A 151 -40.31 -1.54 -14.12
CA GLY A 151 -41.45 -2.16 -13.45
C GLY A 151 -41.09 -3.27 -12.47
N ALA A 152 -39.87 -3.28 -11.92
CA ALA A 152 -39.54 -4.16 -10.80
C ALA A 152 -40.49 -3.92 -9.61
N ALA A 153 -40.80 -4.99 -8.87
CA ALA A 153 -41.70 -4.90 -7.72
C ALA A 153 -41.15 -3.94 -6.65
N ASP A 154 -42.02 -3.08 -6.11
CA ASP A 154 -41.65 -2.08 -5.09
C ASP A 154 -40.93 -2.70 -3.89
N GLN A 155 -41.33 -3.90 -3.48
CA GLN A 155 -40.68 -4.63 -2.39
C GLN A 155 -39.23 -5.01 -2.72
N THR A 156 -38.96 -5.43 -3.96
CA THR A 156 -37.60 -5.75 -4.43
C THR A 156 -36.74 -4.49 -4.47
N VAL A 157 -37.28 -3.38 -4.99
CA VAL A 157 -36.58 -2.09 -5.03
C VAL A 157 -36.27 -1.59 -3.61
N ALA A 158 -37.21 -1.70 -2.68
CA ALA A 158 -37.01 -1.31 -1.29
C ALA A 158 -35.91 -2.14 -0.61
N GLN A 159 -35.88 -3.45 -0.84
CA GLN A 159 -34.83 -4.32 -0.30
C GLN A 159 -33.45 -3.96 -0.85
N LEU A 160 -33.33 -3.78 -2.18
CA LEU A 160 -32.07 -3.41 -2.81
C LEU A 160 -31.53 -2.07 -2.31
N ARG A 161 -32.42 -1.10 -2.05
CA ARG A 161 -32.03 0.19 -1.46
C ARG A 161 -31.50 0.03 -0.03
N ALA A 162 -32.17 -0.77 0.80
CA ALA A 162 -31.70 -1.05 2.16
C ALA A 162 -30.34 -1.77 2.18
N ASP A 163 -30.14 -2.74 1.27
CA ASP A 163 -28.87 -3.43 1.12
C ASP A 163 -27.75 -2.46 0.68
N LEU A 164 -28.08 -1.53 -0.24
CA LEU A 164 -27.14 -0.51 -0.70
C LEU A 164 -26.77 0.50 0.40
N ASP A 165 -27.72 0.88 1.25
CA ASP A 165 -27.45 1.74 2.41
C ASP A 165 -26.53 1.06 3.42
N THR A 166 -26.72 -0.24 3.66
CA THR A 166 -25.81 -1.05 4.50
C THR A 166 -24.40 -1.09 3.91
N ALA A 167 -24.27 -1.18 2.57
CA ALA A 167 -22.98 -1.13 1.90
C ALA A 167 -22.30 0.25 2.03
N ARG A 168 -23.07 1.35 1.99
CA ARG A 168 -22.58 2.71 2.24
C ARG A 168 -22.04 2.87 3.67
N GLU A 169 -22.78 2.39 4.67
CA GLU A 169 -22.33 2.40 6.06
C GLU A 169 -21.05 1.59 6.26
N THR A 170 -20.98 0.41 5.64
CA THR A 170 -19.78 -0.45 5.67
C THR A 170 -18.57 0.27 5.06
N LEU A 171 -18.75 0.96 3.93
CA LEU A 171 -17.69 1.76 3.32
C LEU A 171 -17.22 2.92 4.21
N GLU A 172 -18.11 3.60 4.91
CA GLU A 172 -17.74 4.65 5.86
C GLU A 172 -16.97 4.11 7.06
N MET A 173 -17.35 2.94 7.59
CA MET A 173 -16.57 2.27 8.63
C MET A 173 -15.15 1.93 8.15
N ILE A 174 -15.00 1.39 6.94
CA ILE A 174 -13.66 1.12 6.37
C ILE A 174 -12.84 2.40 6.28
N LYS A 175 -13.42 3.50 5.76
CA LYS A 175 -12.74 4.81 5.69
C LYS A 175 -12.27 5.26 7.07
N GLN A 176 -13.07 5.05 8.12
CA GLN A 176 -12.69 5.41 9.49
C GLN A 176 -11.56 4.52 10.03
N HIS A 177 -11.65 3.19 9.87
CA HIS A 177 -10.59 2.27 10.32
C HIS A 177 -9.25 2.52 9.61
N VAL A 178 -9.28 2.89 8.32
CA VAL A 178 -8.08 3.31 7.59
C VAL A 178 -7.48 4.59 8.20
N LYS A 179 -8.30 5.60 8.50
CA LYS A 179 -7.84 6.84 9.17
C LYS A 179 -7.25 6.56 10.55
N ASP A 180 -7.83 5.61 11.28
CA ASP A 180 -7.39 5.22 12.62
C ASP A 180 -6.15 4.31 12.62
N GLY A 181 -5.61 3.96 11.45
CA GLY A 181 -4.46 3.07 11.34
C GLY A 181 -4.75 1.63 11.76
N LYS A 182 -5.98 1.15 11.57
CA LYS A 182 -6.45 -0.22 11.91
C LYS A 182 -6.66 -1.06 10.64
N PRO A 183 -5.58 -1.50 9.96
CA PRO A 183 -5.65 -2.20 8.69
C PRO A 183 -6.37 -3.53 8.73
N HIS A 184 -6.25 -4.27 9.84
CA HIS A 184 -6.86 -5.58 9.98
C HIS A 184 -8.40 -5.46 9.97
N ASP A 185 -8.93 -4.52 10.77
CA ASP A 185 -10.37 -4.27 10.88
C ASP A 185 -10.94 -3.74 9.55
N ALA A 186 -10.21 -2.84 8.88
CA ALA A 186 -10.57 -2.36 7.56
C ALA A 186 -10.62 -3.50 6.51
N GLY A 187 -9.73 -4.49 6.62
CA GLY A 187 -9.67 -5.63 5.71
C GLY A 187 -10.84 -6.62 5.87
N GLU A 188 -11.31 -6.87 7.10
CA GLU A 188 -12.51 -7.68 7.32
C GLU A 188 -13.76 -7.00 6.77
N LEU A 189 -13.93 -5.71 7.07
CA LEU A 189 -15.07 -4.93 6.58
C LEU A 189 -15.09 -4.84 5.05
N LEU A 190 -13.93 -4.81 4.39
CA LEU A 190 -13.83 -4.80 2.94
C LEU A 190 -14.33 -6.11 2.31
N ARG A 191 -14.11 -7.25 2.98
CA ARG A 191 -14.65 -8.55 2.57
C ARG A 191 -16.17 -8.53 2.60
N ASP A 192 -16.74 -7.97 3.67
CA ASP A 192 -18.18 -7.89 3.84
C ASP A 192 -18.80 -6.92 2.83
N LEU A 193 -18.16 -5.78 2.58
CA LEU A 193 -18.55 -4.86 1.52
C LEU A 193 -18.56 -5.55 0.15
N ALA A 194 -17.51 -6.28 -0.21
CA ALA A 194 -17.46 -7.00 -1.49
C ALA A 194 -18.59 -8.04 -1.63
N LYS A 195 -18.96 -8.73 -0.54
CA LYS A 195 -20.11 -9.66 -0.54
C LYS A 195 -21.44 -8.93 -0.72
N GLN A 196 -21.66 -7.83 0.00
CA GLN A 196 -22.88 -7.02 -0.13
C GLN A 196 -23.04 -6.54 -1.58
N LEU A 197 -21.98 -5.96 -2.15
CA LEU A 197 -21.96 -5.47 -3.52
C LEU A 197 -22.24 -6.58 -4.55
N ARG A 198 -21.72 -7.79 -4.31
CA ARG A 198 -21.99 -8.97 -5.15
C ARG A 198 -23.46 -9.37 -5.10
N SER A 199 -24.03 -9.46 -3.90
CA SER A 199 -25.43 -9.85 -3.70
C SER A 199 -26.38 -8.87 -4.37
N ILE A 200 -26.15 -7.56 -4.19
CA ILE A 200 -26.94 -6.50 -4.85
C ILE A 200 -26.84 -6.63 -6.37
N LYS A 201 -25.63 -6.77 -6.92
CA LYS A 201 -25.44 -6.97 -8.36
C LYS A 201 -26.13 -8.22 -8.90
N ALA A 202 -26.07 -9.33 -8.17
CA ALA A 202 -26.73 -10.57 -8.59
C ALA A 202 -28.25 -10.41 -8.64
N ALA A 203 -28.84 -9.76 -7.64
CA ALA A 203 -30.27 -9.47 -7.59
C ALA A 203 -30.75 -8.45 -8.64
N LEU A 204 -29.85 -7.60 -9.14
CA LEU A 204 -30.12 -6.70 -10.26
C LEU A 204 -30.00 -7.37 -11.65
N GLY A 205 -29.32 -8.50 -11.73
CA GLY A 205 -29.13 -9.27 -12.98
C GLY A 205 -30.11 -10.44 -13.14
N SER A 206 -30.88 -10.76 -12.11
CA SER A 206 -31.94 -11.78 -12.08
C SER A 206 -33.30 -11.22 -12.44
#